data_AF-A0AA50U1G9-F1
#
_entry.id   AF-A0AA50U1G9-F1
#
_cell.length_a   1.000
_cell.length_b   1.000
_cell.length_c   1.000
_cell.angle_alpha   90.00
_cell.angle_beta   90.00
_cell.angle_gamma   90.00
#
_symmetry.space_group_name_H-M   'P 1'
#
loop_
_entity.id
_entity.type
_entity.pdbx_description
1 polymer ?
#
loop_
_entity_poly.entity_id
_entity_poly.type
_entity_poly.pdbx_seq_one_letter_code
_entity_poly.pdbx_strand_id
1 'polypeptide(L)'
;DEGYFSTYAHFGIHYDMLSDKVRTESYRDAIFKNKVTFKDKIVLDLGCGTGILSMFSATAGAKKVYALDQSEVIYHAMDIIRENKLE
;
A
#
# COMPACT_ATOMS: atom_id res chain seq x y z
N ASP A 1 20.50 3.38 -3.50
CA ASP A 1 21.27 4.18 -2.53
C ASP A 1 20.49 4.44 -1.27
N GLU A 2 21.11 4.17 -0.12
CA GLU A 2 20.52 4.28 1.23
C GLU A 2 19.84 5.65 1.49
N GLY A 3 20.37 6.73 0.92
CA GLY A 3 19.80 8.07 1.04
C GLY A 3 18.39 8.19 0.46
N TYR A 4 18.07 7.52 -0.65
CA TYR A 4 16.72 7.54 -1.22
C TYR A 4 15.70 6.83 -0.31
N PHE A 5 16.09 5.72 0.32
CA PHE A 5 15.19 4.99 1.23
C PHE A 5 15.00 5.74 2.56
N SER A 6 16.01 6.48 3.01
CA SER A 6 15.89 7.31 4.22
C SER A 6 14.87 8.44 4.09
N THR A 7 14.64 8.98 2.88
CA THR A 7 13.62 10.01 2.69
C THR A 7 12.21 9.42 2.78
N TYR A 8 12.00 8.20 2.28
CA TYR A 8 10.73 7.46 2.45
C TYR A 8 10.52 6.93 3.87
N ALA A 9 11.53 6.91 4.74
CA ALA A 9 11.30 6.68 6.16
C ALA A 9 10.60 7.88 6.84
N HIS A 10 10.58 9.06 6.20
CA HIS A 10 10.00 10.26 6.78
C HIS A 10 8.51 10.39 6.46
N PHE A 11 7.70 10.60 7.50
CA PHE A 11 6.24 10.77 7.40
C PHE A 11 5.77 11.82 6.37
N GLY A 12 6.53 12.90 6.17
CA GLY A 12 6.12 14.02 5.30
C GLY A 12 5.92 13.60 3.84
N ILE A 13 6.78 12.73 3.30
CA ILE A 13 6.67 12.28 1.91
C ILE A 13 5.43 11.40 1.72
N HIS A 14 5.13 10.52 2.67
CA HIS A 14 3.91 9.70 2.62
C HIS A 14 2.64 10.53 2.76
N TYR A 15 2.67 11.59 3.58
CA TYR A 15 1.55 12.52 3.68
C TYR A 15 1.30 13.24 2.36
N ASP A 16 2.34 13.74 1.68
CA ASP A 16 2.21 14.39 0.37
C ASP A 16 1.67 13.41 -0.68
N MET A 17 2.20 12.18 -0.72
CA MET A 17 1.73 11.14 -1.64
C MET A 17 0.28 10.73 -1.39
N LEU A 18 -0.16 10.63 -0.14
CA LEU A 18 -1.55 10.31 0.21
C LEU A 18 -2.49 11.49 -0.04
N SER A 19 -2.01 12.72 0.14
CA SER A 19 -2.77 13.96 -0.11
C SER A 19 -2.97 14.22 -1.61
N ASP A 20 -2.09 13.69 -2.46
CA ASP A 20 -2.33 13.63 -3.90
C ASP A 20 -3.50 12.69 -4.23
N LYS A 21 -4.68 13.31 -4.39
CA LYS A 21 -5.93 12.63 -4.73
C LYS A 21 -5.88 12.00 -6.11
N VAL A 22 -5.35 12.71 -7.11
CA VAL A 22 -5.33 12.20 -8.49
C VAL A 22 -4.54 10.91 -8.52
N ARG A 23 -3.36 10.88 -7.89
CA ARG A 23 -2.54 9.67 -7.77
C ARG A 23 -3.29 8.57 -7.01
N THR A 24 -3.71 8.83 -5.78
CA THR A 24 -4.25 7.81 -4.87
C THR A 24 -5.57 7.23 -5.36
N GLU A 25 -6.48 8.06 -5.85
CA GLU A 25 -7.77 7.63 -6.37
C GLU A 25 -7.65 6.91 -7.71
N SER A 26 -6.69 7.28 -8.56
CA SER A 26 -6.46 6.56 -9.82
C SER A 26 -6.05 5.11 -9.57
N TYR A 27 -5.17 4.85 -8.60
CA TYR A 27 -4.82 3.48 -8.20
C TYR A 27 -6.01 2.73 -7.59
N ARG A 28 -6.73 3.37 -6.65
CA ARG A 28 -7.95 2.79 -6.04
C ARG A 28 -8.93 2.36 -7.11
N ASP A 29 -9.24 3.25 -8.04
CA ASP A 29 -10.19 3.03 -9.11
C ASP A 29 -9.73 1.94 -10.06
N ALA A 30 -8.44 1.92 -10.43
CA ALA A 30 -7.88 0.87 -11.29
C ALA A 30 -8.05 -0.52 -10.65
N ILE A 31 -7.78 -0.65 -9.35
CA ILE A 31 -7.96 -1.90 -8.60
C ILE A 31 -9.45 -2.25 -8.50
N PHE A 32 -10.29 -1.31 -8.07
CA PHE A 32 -11.71 -1.57 -7.80
C PHE A 32 -12.56 -1.78 -9.05
N LYS A 33 -12.20 -1.15 -10.18
CA LYS A 33 -12.84 -1.42 -11.48
C LYS A 33 -12.44 -2.78 -12.05
N ASN A 34 -11.36 -3.38 -11.54
CA ASN A 34 -10.85 -4.68 -11.97
C ASN A 34 -10.85 -5.75 -10.85
N LYS A 35 -11.79 -5.68 -9.90
CA LYS A 35 -11.87 -6.62 -8.75
C LYS A 35 -11.76 -8.09 -9.13
N VAL A 36 -12.31 -8.49 -10.28
CA VAL A 36 -12.25 -9.88 -10.78
C VAL A 36 -10.80 -10.35 -10.96
N THR A 37 -9.88 -9.46 -11.32
CA THR A 37 -8.45 -9.75 -11.47
C THR A 37 -7.74 -9.94 -10.13
N PHE A 38 -8.28 -9.37 -9.05
CA PHE A 38 -7.70 -9.45 -7.69
C PHE A 38 -8.34 -10.57 -6.87
N LYS A 39 -9.62 -10.87 -7.08
CA LYS A 39 -10.38 -11.82 -6.27
C LYS A 39 -9.70 -13.20 -6.22
N ASP A 40 -9.50 -13.68 -5.01
CA ASP A 40 -8.88 -14.97 -4.67
C ASP A 40 -7.43 -15.11 -5.18
N LYS A 41 -6.77 -14.02 -5.58
CA LYS A 41 -5.38 -14.01 -6.04
C LYS A 41 -4.39 -13.68 -4.93
N ILE A 42 -3.13 -14.05 -5.18
CA ILE A 42 -1.99 -13.61 -4.39
C ILE A 42 -1.41 -12.37 -5.08
N VAL A 43 -1.25 -11.28 -4.35
CA VAL A 43 -0.76 -9.98 -4.86
C VAL A 43 0.58 -9.64 -4.20
N LEU A 44 1.47 -9.01 -4.94
CA LEU A 44 2.72 -8.43 -4.44
C LEU A 44 2.65 -6.91 -4.60
N ASP A 45 2.80 -6.18 -3.50
CA ASP A 45 2.91 -4.72 -3.46
C ASP A 45 4.37 -4.37 -3.13
N LEU A 46 5.09 -3.81 -4.11
CA LEU A 46 6.52 -3.54 -4.03
C LEU A 46 6.74 -2.04 -3.80
N GLY A 47 7.37 -1.69 -2.68
CA GLY A 47 7.45 -0.30 -2.22
C GLY A 47 6.11 0.15 -1.64
N CYS A 48 5.54 -0.65 -0.74
CA CYS A 48 4.17 -0.44 -0.27
C CYS A 48 3.97 0.86 0.53
N GLY A 49 5.05 1.49 1.01
CA GLY A 49 5.00 2.65 1.87
C GLY A 49 4.11 2.37 3.08
N THR A 50 3.08 3.20 3.27
CA THR A 50 2.08 3.04 4.34
C THR A 50 1.07 1.90 4.13
N GLY A 51 1.17 1.15 3.03
CA GLY A 51 0.31 -0.02 2.76
C GLY A 51 -1.04 0.29 2.12
N ILE A 52 -1.28 1.53 1.65
CA ILE A 52 -2.57 1.93 1.10
C ILE A 52 -3.01 1.10 -0.12
N LEU A 53 -2.08 0.76 -1.02
CA LEU A 53 -2.39 -0.05 -2.21
C LEU A 53 -2.62 -1.52 -1.85
N SER A 54 -1.90 -2.02 -0.85
CA SER A 54 -2.14 -3.32 -0.25
C SER A 54 -3.55 -3.42 0.34
N MET A 55 -4.02 -2.40 1.06
CA MET A 55 -5.38 -2.37 1.60
C MET A 55 -6.45 -2.33 0.50
N PHE A 56 -6.23 -1.57 -0.59
CA PHE A 56 -7.12 -1.61 -1.74
C PHE A 56 -7.16 -3.00 -2.38
N SER A 57 -6.01 -3.66 -2.53
CA SER A 57 -5.95 -5.02 -3.08
C SER A 57 -6.67 -6.03 -2.19
N ALA A 58 -6.50 -5.95 -0.86
CA ALA A 58 -7.23 -6.78 0.10
C ALA A 58 -8.74 -6.54 0.02
N THR A 59 -9.17 -5.28 0.00
CA THR A 59 -10.59 -4.89 -0.13
C THR A 59 -11.20 -5.33 -1.46
N ALA A 60 -10.39 -5.42 -2.52
CA ALA A 60 -10.80 -5.95 -3.82
C ALA A 60 -10.99 -7.47 -3.83
N GLY A 61 -10.68 -8.17 -2.73
CA GLY A 61 -10.87 -9.60 -2.55
C GLY A 61 -9.62 -10.43 -2.79
N ALA A 62 -8.42 -9.83 -2.78
CA ALA A 62 -7.18 -10.60 -2.81
C ALA A 62 -7.14 -11.61 -1.66
N LYS A 63 -6.75 -12.86 -1.97
CA LYS A 63 -6.60 -13.93 -0.98
C LYS A 63 -5.46 -13.63 -0.01
N LYS A 64 -4.37 -13.05 -0.53
CA LYS A 64 -3.20 -12.67 0.24
C LYS A 64 -2.46 -11.55 -0.48
N VAL A 65 -2.00 -10.55 0.28
CA VAL A 65 -1.13 -9.49 -0.24
C VAL A 65 0.20 -9.58 0.49
N TYR A 66 1.29 -9.70 -0.27
CA TYR A 66 2.64 -9.52 0.26
C TYR A 66 3.04 -8.07 0.01
N ALA A 67 3.16 -7.30 1.08
CA ALA A 67 3.60 -5.92 1.03
C ALA A 67 5.08 -5.86 1.43
N LEU A 68 5.92 -5.33 0.54
CA LEU A 68 7.36 -5.19 0.77
C LEU A 68 7.73 -3.71 0.70
N ASP A 69 8.48 -3.24 1.69
CA ASP A 69 9.14 -1.94 1.65
C ASP A 69 10.53 -2.08 2.28
N GLN A 70 11.50 -1.36 1.73
CA GLN A 70 12.88 -1.38 2.23
C GLN A 70 13.10 -0.34 3.34
N SER A 71 12.21 0.66 3.45
CA SER A 71 12.32 1.70 4.48
C SER A 71 11.59 1.32 5.76
N GLU A 72 11.97 1.97 6.86
CA GLU A 72 11.39 1.75 8.20
C GLU A 72 9.88 2.06 8.28
N VAL A 73 9.30 2.70 7.25
CA VAL A 73 7.85 2.90 7.15
C VAL A 73 7.07 1.57 7.17
N ILE A 74 7.71 0.45 6.83
CA ILE A 74 7.09 -0.86 6.86
C ILE A 74 6.50 -1.20 8.23
N TYR A 75 7.14 -0.77 9.33
CA TYR A 75 6.61 -1.00 10.68
C TYR A 75 5.32 -0.22 10.92
N HIS A 76 5.24 1.03 10.44
CA HIS A 76 3.99 1.80 10.47
C HIS A 76 2.91 1.17 9.57
N ALA A 77 3.29 0.66 8.39
CA ALA A 77 2.36 -0.04 7.52
C ALA A 77 1.76 -1.27 8.23
N MET A 78 2.57 -2.06 8.93
CA MET A 78 2.10 -3.20 9.71
C MET A 78 1.07 -2.79 10.77
N ASP A 79 1.31 -1.70 11.49
CA ASP A 79 0.37 -1.19 12.50
C ASP A 79 -0.94 -0.70 11.86
N ILE A 80 -0.87 0.03 10.74
CA ILE A 80 -2.04 0.47 9.98
C ILE A 80 -2.88 -0.75 9.52
N ILE A 81 -2.24 -1.80 9.00
CA ILE A 81 -2.92 -3.02 8.55
C ILE A 81 -3.63 -3.73 9.72
N ARG A 82 -2.98 -3.82 10.88
CA ARG A 82 -3.56 -4.41 12.10
C ARG A 82 -4.77 -3.62 12.59
N GLU A 83 -4.66 -2.30 12.65
CA GLU A 83 -5.77 -1.42 13.07
C GLU A 83 -6.98 -1.56 12.14
N ASN A 84 -6.75 -1.77 10.85
CA ASN A 84 -7.80 -2.01 9.85
C ASN A 84 -8.27 -3.47 9.77
N LYS A 85 -7.72 -4.38 10.60
CA LYS A 85 -8.07 -5.80 10.67
C LYS A 85 -7.90 -6.54 9.34
N LEU A 86 -6.79 -6.26 8.65
CA LEU A 86 -6.45 -6.83 7.34
C LEU A 86 -5.22 -7.76 7.38
N GLU A 87 -4.86 -8.27 8.57
CA GLU A 87 -3.79 -9.28 8.73
C GLU A 87 -4.23 -10.71 8.35
#